data_AF-A0A1F7FK83-F1
#
_entry.id   AF-A0A1F7FK83-F1
#
_cell.length_a   1.000
_cell.length_b   1.000
_cell.length_c   1.000
_cell.angle_alpha   90.00
_cell.angle_beta   90.00
_cell.angle_gamma   90.00
#
_symmetry.space_group_name_H-M   'P 1'
#
loop_
_entity.id
_entity.type
_entity.pdbx_description
1 polymer ?
#
loop_
_entity_poly.entity_id
_entity_poly.type
_entity_poly.pdbx_seq_one_letter_code
_entity_poly.pdbx_strand_id
1 'polypeptide(L)' 'MLFKDKWLPVVRFDSWHGFSHRDLYHRDGTVTKTPLFISDLNDALTFAEEDLKANFKKYRDSFLKGE' A
#
# COMPACT_ATOMS: atom_id res chain seq x y z
N MET A 1 -4.77 8.49 -5.30
CA MET A 1 -4.40 9.93 -5.31
C MET A 1 -4.63 10.49 -6.71
N LEU A 2 -5.09 11.74 -6.82
CA LEU A 2 -5.19 12.43 -8.11
C LEU A 2 -3.79 12.88 -8.56
N PHE A 3 -3.33 12.43 -9.73
CA PHE A 3 -2.06 12.80 -10.34
C PHE A 3 -2.24 12.90 -11.86
N LYS A 4 -1.91 14.05 -12.46
CA LYS A 4 -2.09 14.32 -13.91
C LYS A 4 -3.49 13.93 -14.41
N ASP A 5 -4.52 14.42 -13.71
CA ASP A 5 -5.95 14.18 -14.02
C ASP A 5 -6.38 12.70 -13.99
N LYS A 6 -5.59 11.85 -13.34
CA LYS A 6 -5.89 10.42 -13.18
C LYS A 6 -5.83 10.03 -11.71
N TRP A 7 -6.78 9.20 -11.29
CA TRP A 7 -6.72 8.55 -9.98
C TRP A 7 -5.78 7.36 -10.06
N LEU A 8 -4.67 7.44 -9.33
CA LEU A 8 -3.67 6.38 -9.26
C LEU A 8 -3.60 5.77 -7.86
N PRO A 9 -3.46 4.44 -7.74
CA PRO A 9 -3.18 3.80 -6.46
C PRO A 9 -1.77 4.18 -5.98
N VAL A 10 -1.59 4.25 -4.67
CA VAL A 10 -0.28 4.55 -4.03
C VAL A 10 0.12 3.39 -3.13
N VAL A 11 -0.83 2.92 -2.33
CA VAL A 11 -0.69 1.74 -1.47
C VAL A 11 -2.01 0.99 -1.44
N ARG A 12 -1.96 -0.34 -1.38
CA ARG A 12 -3.12 -1.21 -1.19
C ARG A 12 -2.76 -2.33 -0.21
N PHE A 13 -3.72 -2.70 0.63
CA PHE A 13 -3.66 -3.91 1.45
C PHE A 13 -4.69 -4.92 0.92
N ASP A 14 -4.30 -6.18 0.82
CA ASP A 14 -5.12 -7.26 0.23
C ASP A 14 -4.76 -8.60 0.90
N SER A 15 -5.71 -9.55 0.91
CA SER A 15 -5.58 -10.89 1.51
C SER A 15 -6.03 -12.03 0.57
N TRP A 16 -6.34 -11.73 -0.69
CA TRP A 16 -6.95 -12.67 -1.66
C TRP A 16 -6.11 -13.91 -2.01
N HIS A 17 -4.82 -13.97 -1.64
CA HIS A 17 -3.90 -15.05 -2.02
C HIS A 17 -3.45 -15.96 -0.86
N GLY A 18 -4.27 -16.06 0.19
CA GLY A 18 -3.98 -16.92 1.35
C GLY A 18 -3.01 -16.31 2.37
N PHE A 19 -2.56 -15.08 2.14
CA PHE A 19 -1.87 -14.26 3.12
C PHE A 19 -2.11 -12.77 2.84
N SER A 20 -2.14 -11.99 3.91
CA SER A 20 -2.24 -10.54 3.84
C SER A 20 -0.95 -9.94 3.28
N HIS A 21 -1.04 -8.91 2.43
CA HIS A 21 0.13 -8.25 1.86
C HIS A 21 -0.14 -6.76 1.59
N ARG A 22 0.95 -6.00 1.52
CA ARG A 22 0.97 -4.59 1.11
C ARG A 22 1.53 -4.49 -0.30
N ASP A 23 0.78 -3.86 -1.18
CA ASP A 23 1.22 -3.43 -2.50
C ASP A 23 1.57 -1.94 -2.47
N LEU A 24 2.82 -1.60 -2.75
CA LEU A 24 3.25 -0.22 -2.99
C LEU A 24 3.39 0.00 -4.48
N TYR A 25 2.66 0.97 -5.01
CA TYR A 25 2.67 1.32 -6.43
C TYR A 25 3.72 2.39 -6.67
N HIS A 26 4.51 2.23 -7.72
CA HIS A 26 5.49 3.22 -8.14
C HIS A 26 4.99 4.00 -9.35
N ARG A 27 5.56 5.18 -9.59
CA ARG A 27 5.13 6.08 -10.67
C ARG A 27 5.36 5.50 -12.07
N ASP A 28 6.33 4.60 -12.22
CA ASP A 28 6.63 3.88 -13.46
C ASP A 28 5.67 2.71 -13.74
N GLY A 29 4.75 2.43 -12.81
CA GLY A 29 3.77 1.35 -12.91
C GLY A 29 4.22 0.03 -12.28
N THR A 30 5.46 -0.04 -11.76
CA THR A 30 5.91 -1.20 -11.00
C THR A 30 5.22 -1.28 -9.63
N VAL A 31 5.18 -2.47 -9.05
CA VAL A 31 4.53 -2.73 -7.75
C VAL A 31 5.45 -3.54 -6.87
N THR A 32 5.79 -3.00 -5.69
CA THR A 32 6.50 -3.74 -4.65
C THR A 32 5.49 -4.43 -3.74
N LYS A 33 5.51 -5.77 -3.74
CA LYS A 33 4.65 -6.61 -2.90
C LYS A 33 5.39 -7.01 -1.64
N THR A 34 4.84 -6.69 -0.47
CA THR A 34 5.39 -7.07 0.84
C THR A 34 4.40 -7.97 1.57
N PRO A 35 4.71 -9.24 1.86
CA PRO A 35 3.84 -10.09 2.68
C PRO A 35 3.73 -9.52 4.10
N LEU A 36 2.54 -9.61 4.69
CA LEU A 36 2.31 -9.43 6.10
C LEU A 36 2.28 -10.82 6.73
N PHE A 37 3.25 -11.11 7.60
CA PHE A 37 3.31 -12.38 8.35
C PHE A 37 2.33 -12.36 9.54
N ILE A 38 1.07 -12.05 9.25
CA ILE A 38 -0.04 -11.95 10.20
C ILE A 38 -1.12 -12.90 9.72
N SER A 39 -1.40 -13.95 10.50
CA SER A 39 -2.35 -15.00 10.13
C SER A 39 -3.80 -14.62 10.41
N ASP A 40 -4.06 -13.81 11.43
CA ASP A 40 -5.40 -13.33 11.76
C ASP A 40 -5.76 -12.11 10.89
N LEU A 41 -6.94 -12.14 10.27
CA LEU A 41 -7.37 -11.07 9.37
C LEU A 41 -7.79 -9.79 10.11
N ASN A 42 -8.23 -9.88 11.38
CA ASN A 42 -8.52 -8.68 12.16
C ASN A 42 -7.22 -7.97 12.52
N ASP A 43 -6.20 -8.71 12.97
CA ASP A 43 -4.88 -8.15 13.24
C ASP A 43 -4.26 -7.55 11.98
N ALA A 44 -4.41 -8.21 10.82
CA ALA A 44 -3.93 -7.68 9.54
C ALA A 44 -4.66 -6.40 9.12
N LEU A 45 -5.97 -6.31 9.38
CA LEU A 45 -6.77 -5.11 9.14
C LEU A 45 -6.34 -3.97 10.06
N THR A 46 -6.18 -4.24 11.35
CA THR A 46 -5.68 -3.26 12.34
C THR A 46 -4.31 -2.74 11.92
N PHE A 47 -3.39 -3.62 11.54
CA PHE A 47 -2.08 -3.23 11.02
C PHE A 47 -2.19 -2.34 9.77
N ALA A 48 -3.03 -2.71 8.80
CA ALA A 48 -3.22 -1.93 7.59
C ALA A 48 -3.75 -0.51 7.88
N GLU A 49 -4.70 -0.39 8.80
CA GLU A 49 -5.25 0.90 9.22
C GLU A 49 -4.20 1.77 9.92
N GLU A 50 -3.46 1.20 10.87
CA GLU A 50 -2.39 1.89 11.60
C GLU A 50 -1.26 2.34 10.66
N ASP A 51 -0.82 1.47 9.75
CA ASP A 51 0.20 1.79 8.75
C ASP A 51 -0.24 2.90 7.81
N LEU A 52 -1.50 2.87 7.34
CA LEU A 52 -2.04 3.95 6.52
C LEU A 52 -2.05 5.29 7.27
N LYS A 53 -2.53 5.31 8.52
CA LYS A 53 -2.55 6.54 9.34
C LYS A 53 -1.15 7.09 9.58
N ALA A 54 -0.18 6.23 9.87
CA ALA A 54 1.19 6.63 10.19
C ALA A 54 2.00 7.01 8.95
N ASN A 55 1.85 6.28 7.83
CA ASN A 55 2.82 6.28 6.73
C ASN A 55 2.27 6.79 5.39
N PHE A 56 0.97 7.09 5.24
CA PHE A 56 0.41 7.48 3.94
C PHE A 56 1.13 8.66 3.29
N LYS A 57 1.51 9.68 4.07
CA LYS A 57 2.27 10.83 3.56
C LYS A 57 3.59 10.38 2.93
N LYS A 58 4.32 9.46 3.57
CA LYS A 58 5.60 8.94 3.05
C LYS A 58 5.39 8.18 1.75
N TYR A 59 4.39 7.29 1.67
CA TYR A 59 4.09 6.55 0.44
C TYR A 59 3.74 7.49 -0.72
N ARG A 60 2.92 8.51 -0.44
CA ARG A 60 2.57 9.53 -1.41
C ARG A 60 3.79 10.31 -1.90
N ASP A 61 4.66 10.73 -0.98
CA ASP A 61 5.84 11.52 -1.32
C ASP A 61 6.85 10.70 -2.15
N SER A 62 7.07 9.43 -1.81
CA SER A 62 7.88 8.50 -2.64
C SER A 62 7.26 8.29 -4.03
N PHE A 63 5.93 8.09 -4.12
CA PHE A 63 5.23 7.99 -5.40
C PHE A 63 5.45 9.24 -6.28
N LEU A 64 5.34 10.44 -5.70
CA LEU A 64 5.52 11.69 -6.44
C LEU A 64 6.96 11.89 -6.92
N LYS A 65 7.95 11.46 -6.12
CA LYS A 65 9.36 11.46 -6.51
C LYS A 65 9.69 10.39 -7.56
N GLY A 66 8.92 9.32 -7.61
CA GLY A 66 9.19 8.16 -8.45
C GLY A 66 10.29 7.27 -7.88
N GLU A 67 10.32 7.17 -6.54
CA GLU A 67 11.14 6.23 -5.77
C GLU A 67 10.42 4.89 -5.57
#